data_AF-T0LBM5-F1
#
_entry.id   AF-T0LBM5-F1
#
_cell.length_a   1.000
_cell.length_b   1.000
_cell.length_c   1.000
_cell.angle_alpha   90.00
_cell.angle_beta   90.00
_cell.angle_gamma   90.00
#
_symmetry.space_group_name_H-M   'P 1'
#
loop_
_entity.id
_entity.type
_entity.pdbx_description
1 polymer ?
#
loop_
_entity_poly.entity_id
_entity_poly.type
_entity_poly.pdbx_seq_one_letter_code
_entity_poly.pdbx_strand_id
1 'polypeptide(L)'
;MEYNIAGSSPGAAGLWDVHFRIGGSQGTQLQSDKCAKNPNVTHAANPECIGAYMLTHITAESSGYFENVWWWVADHELDLANKGQQIDIYNGRGVLTESTKGTWFWGTASEHSVLYNYQFNNASNVYMAHIQTETAYMQGNPDAKTPFTVNNAILDPNFETFCAGQSDKCARTWGVRAINSKDILIYGAGLYSFFNNYDQVCVGQNNCQDHMVSLENSDVKFFGLSTKASVNMVTVNGKGAALDSDNRNNFCATVALFQAPL
;
A
#
# COMPACT_ATOMS: atom_id res chain seq x y z
N MET A 1 -13.10 6.49 -4.95
CA MET A 1 -13.76 7.74 -4.50
C MET A 1 -12.83 8.90 -4.78
N GLU A 2 -13.33 9.99 -5.34
CA GLU A 2 -12.59 11.25 -5.42
C GLU A 2 -13.14 12.18 -4.33
N TYR A 3 -12.28 12.57 -3.41
CA TYR A 3 -12.60 13.34 -2.22
C TYR A 3 -12.08 14.77 -2.39
N ASN A 4 -13.00 15.67 -2.77
CA ASN A 4 -12.68 17.05 -3.13
C ASN A 4 -13.04 18.08 -2.05
N ILE A 5 -13.93 17.72 -1.12
CA ILE A 5 -14.50 18.65 -0.16
C ILE A 5 -13.49 19.00 0.94
N ALA A 6 -13.50 20.25 1.38
CA ALA A 6 -12.87 20.66 2.63
C ALA A 6 -13.95 20.89 3.69
N GLY A 7 -13.76 20.31 4.87
CA GLY A 7 -14.62 20.56 6.02
C GLY A 7 -14.61 22.04 6.42
N SER A 8 -15.77 22.57 6.80
CA SER A 8 -15.93 23.93 7.31
C SER A 8 -15.30 24.12 8.70
N SER A 9 -15.06 23.02 9.41
CA SER A 9 -14.30 22.91 10.67
C SER A 9 -13.64 21.53 10.74
N PRO A 10 -12.65 21.31 11.63
CA PRO A 10 -12.02 20.00 11.77
C PRO A 10 -13.05 18.89 12.01
N GLY A 11 -12.99 17.83 11.19
CA GLY A 11 -13.93 16.70 11.24
C GLY A 11 -15.29 16.96 10.57
N ALA A 12 -15.59 18.14 10.03
CA ALA A 12 -16.88 18.40 9.38
C ALA A 12 -17.07 17.67 8.05
N ALA A 13 -15.98 17.19 7.45
CA ALA A 13 -16.01 16.34 6.27
C ALA A 13 -15.13 15.11 6.53
N GLY A 14 -15.71 13.93 6.40
CA GLY A 14 -15.04 12.69 6.77
C GLY A 14 -15.84 11.43 6.47
N LEU A 15 -15.24 10.28 6.76
CA LEU A 15 -15.79 8.95 6.63
C LEU A 15 -15.61 8.20 7.96
N TRP A 16 -16.68 7.56 8.44
CA TRP A 16 -16.68 6.71 9.62
C TRP A 16 -17.33 5.38 9.27
N ASP A 17 -16.62 4.26 9.47
CA ASP A 17 -17.13 2.92 9.18
C ASP A 17 -17.58 2.76 7.71
N VAL A 18 -16.81 3.37 6.81
CA VAL A 18 -17.00 3.30 5.35
C VAL A 18 -15.84 2.52 4.79
N HIS A 19 -16.12 1.39 4.13
CA HIS A 19 -15.09 0.52 3.58
C HIS A 19 -15.19 0.41 2.06
N PHE A 20 -14.05 0.18 1.44
CA PHE A 20 -13.90 -0.09 0.02
C PHE A 20 -13.46 -1.53 -0.11
N ARG A 21 -14.35 -2.38 -0.64
CA ARG A 21 -14.10 -3.81 -0.79
C ARG A 21 -14.14 -4.20 -2.26
N ILE A 22 -12.98 -4.51 -2.84
CA ILE A 22 -12.85 -4.85 -4.26
C ILE A 22 -12.69 -6.35 -4.42
N GLY A 23 -13.72 -7.00 -4.97
CA GLY A 23 -13.74 -8.43 -5.24
C GLY A 23 -14.03 -9.31 -4.02
N GLY A 24 -13.82 -10.61 -4.19
CA GLY A 24 -13.89 -11.63 -3.14
C GLY A 24 -15.28 -11.90 -2.56
N SER A 25 -16.33 -11.22 -3.03
CA SER A 25 -17.69 -11.38 -2.49
C SER A 25 -18.76 -11.47 -3.57
N GLN A 26 -19.91 -12.01 -3.18
CA GLN A 26 -21.05 -12.21 -4.08
C GLN A 26 -21.48 -10.89 -4.70
N GLY A 27 -21.74 -10.91 -6.01
CA GLY A 27 -22.14 -9.75 -6.79
C GLY A 27 -20.99 -8.94 -7.36
N THR A 28 -19.76 -9.13 -6.89
CA THR A 28 -18.57 -8.47 -7.48
C THR A 28 -18.18 -9.06 -8.83
N GLN A 29 -18.56 -10.33 -9.10
CA GLN A 29 -18.12 -11.11 -10.26
C GLN A 29 -16.59 -11.31 -10.33
N LEU A 30 -15.90 -11.03 -9.22
CA LEU A 30 -14.46 -11.09 -9.01
C LEU A 30 -14.18 -12.08 -7.87
N GLN A 31 -14.58 -13.33 -8.09
CA GLN A 31 -14.60 -14.40 -7.10
C GLN A 31 -13.72 -15.57 -7.55
N SER A 32 -13.55 -16.55 -6.68
CA SER A 32 -12.62 -17.68 -6.90
C SER A 32 -12.98 -18.59 -8.08
N ASP A 33 -14.20 -18.54 -8.60
CA ASP A 33 -14.61 -19.22 -9.83
C ASP A 33 -13.93 -18.65 -11.10
N LYS A 34 -13.44 -17.41 -11.03
CA LYS A 34 -12.73 -16.73 -12.13
C LYS A 34 -11.29 -16.33 -11.78
N CYS A 35 -11.07 -15.96 -10.53
CA CYS A 35 -9.86 -15.30 -10.07
C CYS A 35 -9.04 -16.16 -9.10
N ALA A 36 -9.25 -17.47 -9.04
CA ALA A 36 -8.42 -18.36 -8.23
C ALA A 36 -6.92 -18.20 -8.58
N LYS A 37 -6.08 -18.13 -7.55
CA LYS A 37 -4.63 -18.09 -7.74
C LYS A 37 -4.12 -19.31 -8.49
N ASN A 38 -3.01 -19.14 -9.23
CA ASN A 38 -2.26 -20.27 -9.78
C ASN A 38 -0.74 -20.00 -9.73
N PRO A 39 -0.10 -20.19 -8.55
CA PRO A 39 1.31 -19.84 -8.37
C PRO A 39 2.28 -20.78 -9.13
N ASN A 40 1.80 -21.90 -9.68
CA ASN A 40 2.62 -22.93 -10.31
C ASN A 40 2.98 -22.61 -11.77
N VAL A 41 2.40 -21.56 -12.34
CA VAL A 41 2.66 -21.13 -13.72
C VAL A 41 2.94 -19.63 -13.75
N THR A 42 3.89 -19.20 -14.58
CA THR A 42 4.05 -17.78 -14.86
C THR A 42 2.87 -17.29 -15.68
N HIS A 43 2.23 -16.20 -15.26
CA HIS A 43 1.08 -15.63 -15.95
C HIS A 43 1.11 -14.11 -15.96
N ALA A 44 0.41 -13.52 -16.94
CA ALA A 44 0.06 -12.11 -16.90
C ALA A 44 -1.13 -11.89 -15.96
N ALA A 45 -1.45 -10.63 -15.65
CA ALA A 45 -2.68 -10.31 -14.95
C ALA A 45 -3.90 -10.74 -15.78
N ASN A 46 -4.82 -11.50 -15.18
CA ASN A 46 -6.08 -11.86 -15.83
C ASN A 46 -6.96 -10.61 -16.03
N PRO A 47 -7.31 -10.24 -17.28
CA PRO A 47 -8.17 -9.10 -17.55
C PRO A 47 -9.57 -9.18 -16.91
N GLU A 48 -10.08 -10.39 -16.66
CA GLU A 48 -11.37 -10.59 -15.99
C GLU A 48 -11.31 -10.34 -14.47
N CYS A 49 -10.11 -10.21 -13.92
CA CYS A 49 -9.85 -10.02 -12.49
C CYS A 49 -9.29 -8.63 -12.16
N ILE A 50 -9.41 -7.67 -13.08
CA ILE A 50 -9.06 -6.27 -12.83
C ILE A 50 -10.09 -5.66 -11.87
N GLY A 51 -9.58 -5.05 -10.80
CA GLY A 51 -10.34 -4.29 -9.82
C GLY A 51 -10.53 -2.82 -10.23
N ALA A 52 -10.40 -1.91 -9.26
CA ALA A 52 -10.51 -0.48 -9.53
C ALA A 52 -9.15 0.13 -9.96
N TYR A 53 -9.23 1.30 -10.58
CA TYR A 53 -8.05 2.11 -10.91
C TYR A 53 -7.37 2.66 -9.64
N MET A 54 -8.16 3.16 -8.71
CA MET A 54 -7.76 3.75 -7.43
C MET A 54 -8.92 3.68 -6.44
N LEU A 55 -8.66 3.33 -5.19
CA LEU A 55 -9.72 3.23 -4.18
C LEU A 55 -10.15 4.60 -3.67
N THR A 56 -9.20 5.48 -3.33
CA THR A 56 -9.49 6.85 -2.89
C THR A 56 -8.43 7.85 -3.32
N HIS A 57 -8.88 8.99 -3.84
CA HIS A 57 -8.07 10.16 -4.17
C HIS A 57 -8.51 11.33 -3.30
N ILE A 58 -7.66 11.80 -2.40
CA ILE A 58 -7.87 12.97 -1.54
C ILE A 58 -7.15 14.13 -2.21
N THR A 59 -7.89 15.02 -2.86
CA THR A 59 -7.31 16.02 -3.76
C THR A 59 -6.73 17.22 -3.01
N ALA A 60 -5.92 18.04 -3.70
CA ALA A 60 -5.08 19.08 -3.10
C ALA A 60 -5.80 20.08 -2.19
N GLU A 61 -7.05 20.41 -2.51
CA GLU A 61 -7.87 21.39 -1.79
C GLU A 61 -8.82 20.78 -0.76
N SER A 62 -8.83 19.47 -0.61
CA SER A 62 -9.73 18.78 0.31
C SER A 62 -9.20 18.80 1.75
N SER A 63 -10.06 18.52 2.73
CA SER A 63 -9.66 18.18 4.11
C SER A 63 -10.58 17.06 4.62
N GLY A 64 -9.97 15.99 5.14
CA GLY A 64 -10.70 14.75 5.43
C GLY A 64 -10.36 14.17 6.79
N TYR A 65 -11.40 13.66 7.47
CA TYR A 65 -11.26 12.83 8.66
C TYR A 65 -11.73 11.40 8.33
N PHE A 66 -10.84 10.43 8.40
CA PHE A 66 -11.11 9.03 8.05
C PHE A 66 -10.91 8.16 9.28
N GLU A 67 -11.97 7.54 9.79
CA GLU A 67 -11.91 6.68 10.97
C GLU A 67 -12.55 5.33 10.70
N ASN A 68 -11.84 4.24 11.03
CA ASN A 68 -12.28 2.88 10.73
C ASN A 68 -12.65 2.73 9.24
N VAL A 69 -11.70 3.09 8.37
CA VAL A 69 -11.85 2.98 6.92
C VAL A 69 -10.90 1.89 6.42
N TRP A 70 -11.46 0.93 5.70
CA TRP A 70 -10.71 -0.21 5.17
C TRP A 70 -10.77 -0.20 3.65
N TRP A 71 -9.62 -0.02 3.02
CA TRP A 71 -9.40 -0.07 1.58
C TRP A 71 -8.83 -1.43 1.20
N TRP A 72 -9.71 -2.41 1.07
CA TRP A 72 -9.33 -3.80 0.85
C TRP A 72 -9.54 -4.23 -0.59
N VAL A 73 -8.48 -4.77 -1.16
CA VAL A 73 -8.50 -5.52 -2.40
C VAL A 73 -8.44 -6.99 -2.04
N ALA A 74 -9.36 -7.79 -2.57
CA ALA A 74 -9.56 -9.13 -2.09
C ALA A 74 -8.37 -10.05 -2.35
N ASP A 75 -7.81 -10.60 -1.28
CA ASP A 75 -6.80 -11.65 -1.33
C ASP A 75 -7.41 -13.06 -1.24
N HIS A 76 -8.68 -13.18 -0.81
CA HIS A 76 -9.40 -14.44 -0.72
C HIS A 76 -10.92 -14.31 -0.95
N GLU A 77 -11.54 -15.46 -1.26
CA GLU A 77 -12.98 -15.65 -1.39
C GLU A 77 -13.70 -15.58 -0.03
N LEU A 78 -14.78 -14.81 0.05
CA LEU A 78 -15.58 -14.64 1.26
C LEU A 78 -16.87 -15.47 1.28
N ASP A 79 -17.49 -15.71 0.11
CA ASP A 79 -18.90 -16.12 0.06
C ASP A 79 -19.15 -17.47 -0.62
N LEU A 80 -18.37 -17.85 -1.64
CA LEU A 80 -18.54 -19.15 -2.32
C LEU A 80 -18.20 -20.34 -1.41
N ALA A 81 -18.58 -21.54 -1.84
CA ALA A 81 -18.41 -22.77 -1.06
C ALA A 81 -16.94 -23.05 -0.65
N ASN A 82 -15.99 -22.55 -1.43
CA ASN A 82 -14.54 -22.59 -1.19
C ASN A 82 -14.01 -21.33 -0.49
N LYS A 83 -14.80 -20.72 0.41
CA LYS A 83 -14.38 -19.59 1.25
C LYS A 83 -12.98 -19.77 1.85
N GLY A 84 -12.21 -18.69 1.88
CA GLY A 84 -10.79 -18.69 2.28
C GLY A 84 -9.83 -19.12 1.16
N GLN A 85 -10.32 -19.59 0.01
CA GLN A 85 -9.47 -19.80 -1.15
C GLN A 85 -8.91 -18.46 -1.62
N GLN A 86 -7.59 -18.37 -1.75
CA GLN A 86 -6.91 -17.17 -2.22
C GLN A 86 -7.20 -16.89 -3.70
N ILE A 87 -7.31 -15.59 -4.02
CA ILE A 87 -7.65 -15.09 -5.36
C ILE A 87 -6.71 -13.95 -5.76
N ASP A 88 -6.54 -13.79 -7.07
CA ASP A 88 -5.80 -12.69 -7.68
C ASP A 88 -6.77 -11.59 -8.11
N ILE A 89 -6.78 -10.45 -7.41
CA ILE A 89 -7.47 -9.23 -7.85
C ILE A 89 -6.45 -8.13 -8.13
N TYR A 90 -6.45 -7.62 -9.36
CA TYR A 90 -5.49 -6.59 -9.77
C TYR A 90 -6.12 -5.21 -9.66
N ASN A 91 -5.94 -4.55 -8.52
CA ASN A 91 -6.38 -3.17 -8.28
C ASN A 91 -5.19 -2.21 -8.38
N GLY A 92 -5.34 -1.07 -9.05
CA GLY A 92 -4.20 -0.21 -9.34
C GLY A 92 -3.56 0.41 -8.09
N ARG A 93 -4.35 1.16 -7.33
CA ARG A 93 -3.87 2.07 -6.27
C ARG A 93 -4.81 2.02 -5.07
N GLY A 94 -4.24 2.13 -3.88
CA GLY A 94 -4.99 2.28 -2.65
C GLY A 94 -5.46 3.73 -2.47
N VAL A 95 -4.75 4.45 -1.61
CA VAL A 95 -5.08 5.83 -1.21
C VAL A 95 -4.02 6.80 -1.72
N LEU A 96 -4.43 7.72 -2.60
CA LEU A 96 -3.62 8.86 -3.01
C LEU A 96 -4.05 10.11 -2.22
N THR A 97 -3.10 10.77 -1.57
CA THR A 97 -3.33 12.03 -0.86
C THR A 97 -2.47 13.14 -1.45
N GLU A 98 -3.12 14.18 -1.94
CA GLU A 98 -2.51 15.43 -2.42
C GLU A 98 -2.88 16.62 -1.55
N SER A 99 -3.82 16.43 -0.60
CA SER A 99 -4.29 17.50 0.28
C SER A 99 -3.13 18.20 0.98
N THR A 100 -3.23 19.53 1.00
CA THR A 100 -2.36 20.42 1.80
C THR A 100 -3.07 20.95 3.04
N LYS A 101 -4.33 20.58 3.26
CA LYS A 101 -5.09 20.91 4.46
C LYS A 101 -5.05 19.74 5.43
N GLY A 102 -5.54 19.97 6.65
CA GLY A 102 -5.59 18.94 7.68
C GLY A 102 -6.29 17.67 7.20
N THR A 103 -5.58 16.55 7.23
CA THR A 103 -6.12 15.23 6.88
C THR A 103 -5.74 14.22 7.95
N TRP A 104 -6.73 13.49 8.48
CA TRP A 104 -6.56 12.56 9.60
C TRP A 104 -7.00 11.15 9.22
N PHE A 105 -6.18 10.16 9.57
CA PHE A 105 -6.44 8.75 9.39
C PHE A 105 -6.36 8.03 10.74
N TRP A 106 -7.50 7.59 11.26
CA TRP A 106 -7.61 6.90 12.55
C TRP A 106 -7.99 5.44 12.35
N GLY A 107 -7.05 4.54 12.61
CA GLY A 107 -7.24 3.10 12.46
C GLY A 107 -7.64 2.71 11.03
N THR A 108 -6.89 3.17 10.03
CA THR A 108 -7.17 2.86 8.62
C THR A 108 -6.23 1.80 8.07
N ALA A 109 -6.73 0.99 7.13
CA ALA A 109 -5.93 -0.04 6.44
C ALA A 109 -6.11 0.08 4.93
N SER A 110 -5.03 -0.10 4.17
CA SER A 110 -5.05 -0.12 2.71
C SER A 110 -4.18 -1.27 2.23
N GLU A 111 -4.77 -2.22 1.51
CA GLU A 111 -4.15 -3.52 1.28
C GLU A 111 -4.31 -3.99 -0.17
N HIS A 112 -3.28 -4.72 -0.62
CA HIS A 112 -3.24 -5.51 -1.84
C HIS A 112 -3.48 -4.73 -3.15
N SER A 113 -3.24 -3.42 -3.15
CA SER A 113 -3.12 -2.68 -4.42
C SER A 113 -1.80 -2.98 -5.11
N VAL A 114 -1.77 -2.92 -6.44
CA VAL A 114 -0.60 -3.29 -7.25
C VAL A 114 0.55 -2.29 -7.06
N LEU A 115 0.28 -0.98 -7.17
CA LEU A 115 1.34 0.02 -7.18
C LEU A 115 1.71 0.49 -5.78
N TYR A 116 0.72 0.91 -4.99
CA TYR A 116 0.90 1.39 -3.62
C TYR A 116 -0.39 1.26 -2.82
N ASN A 117 -0.24 1.15 -1.51
CA ASN A 117 -1.33 1.16 -0.55
C ASN A 117 -1.63 2.58 -0.04
N TYR A 118 -0.60 3.34 0.35
CA TYR A 118 -0.69 4.79 0.61
C TYR A 118 0.35 5.56 -0.19
N GLN A 119 -0.08 6.63 -0.86
CA GLN A 119 0.82 7.57 -1.52
C GLN A 119 0.48 9.02 -1.17
N PHE A 120 1.52 9.82 -0.92
CA PHE A 120 1.46 11.25 -0.66
C PHE A 120 2.20 12.01 -1.75
N ASN A 121 1.52 12.94 -2.40
CA ASN A 121 2.04 13.71 -3.52
C ASN A 121 1.91 15.21 -3.23
N ASN A 122 3.01 15.92 -3.02
CA ASN A 122 3.00 17.33 -2.62
C ASN A 122 2.07 17.62 -1.42
N ALA A 123 1.82 16.62 -0.58
CA ALA A 123 0.85 16.70 0.50
C ALA A 123 1.46 17.34 1.74
N SER A 124 0.62 17.92 2.58
CA SER A 124 1.04 18.40 3.89
C SER A 124 -0.09 18.40 4.92
N ASN A 125 0.28 18.49 6.21
CA ASN A 125 -0.65 18.50 7.33
C ASN A 125 -1.44 17.18 7.47
N VAL A 126 -0.74 16.05 7.35
CA VAL A 126 -1.34 14.72 7.45
C VAL A 126 -0.98 14.07 8.78
N TYR A 127 -1.98 13.52 9.47
CA TYR A 127 -1.81 12.73 10.68
C TYR A 127 -2.41 11.33 10.47
N MET A 128 -1.70 10.29 10.88
CA MET A 128 -2.19 8.90 10.81
C MET A 128 -1.87 8.13 12.09
N ALA A 129 -2.84 7.37 12.64
CA ALA A 129 -2.65 6.54 13.83
C ALA A 129 -3.74 5.46 13.99
N HIS A 130 -3.44 4.16 14.03
CA HIS A 130 -2.34 3.50 13.35
C HIS A 130 -2.72 3.24 11.88
N ILE A 131 -1.74 3.01 11.00
CA ILE A 131 -1.99 2.54 9.63
C ILE A 131 -1.50 1.12 9.41
N GLN A 132 -2.22 0.36 8.59
CA GLN A 132 -1.80 -0.97 8.18
C GLN A 132 -1.74 -1.07 6.66
N THR A 133 -0.76 -1.83 6.14
CA THR A 133 -0.76 -2.26 4.74
C THR A 133 -0.29 -3.70 4.55
N GLU A 134 -0.75 -4.34 3.48
CA GLU A 134 -0.22 -5.60 2.95
C GLU A 134 0.07 -5.51 1.45
N THR A 135 1.22 -6.06 1.04
CA THR A 135 1.56 -6.27 -0.38
C THR A 135 0.69 -7.37 -0.96
N ALA A 136 0.21 -7.19 -2.19
CA ALA A 136 -0.67 -8.16 -2.83
C ALA A 136 0.03 -9.52 -3.06
N TYR A 137 -0.60 -10.61 -2.63
CA TYR A 137 0.08 -11.90 -2.41
C TYR A 137 0.62 -12.57 -3.68
N MET A 138 -0.01 -12.29 -4.82
CA MET A 138 0.43 -12.78 -6.12
C MET A 138 1.74 -12.12 -6.58
N GLN A 139 2.14 -10.99 -5.99
CA GLN A 139 3.25 -10.22 -6.52
C GLN A 139 4.58 -10.99 -6.57
N GLY A 140 5.27 -10.79 -7.68
CA GLY A 140 6.30 -11.70 -8.18
C GLY A 140 5.79 -12.55 -9.34
N ASN A 141 4.46 -12.67 -9.49
CA ASN A 141 3.80 -13.32 -10.61
C ASN A 141 2.33 -12.85 -10.76
N PRO A 142 2.07 -11.73 -11.48
CA PRO A 142 3.06 -10.80 -12.00
C PRO A 142 3.60 -9.86 -10.91
N ASP A 143 4.68 -9.14 -11.20
CA ASP A 143 5.21 -8.07 -10.33
C ASP A 143 4.42 -6.75 -10.48
N ALA A 144 4.82 -5.72 -9.72
CA ALA A 144 4.10 -4.44 -9.67
C ALA A 144 4.21 -3.56 -10.94
N LYS A 145 4.90 -4.00 -12.00
CA LYS A 145 5.01 -3.25 -13.27
C LYS A 145 3.79 -3.38 -14.18
N THR A 146 2.88 -4.28 -13.85
CA THR A 146 1.71 -4.64 -14.64
C THR A 146 0.54 -4.95 -13.69
N PRO A 147 -0.73 -4.82 -14.10
CA PRO A 147 -1.23 -4.42 -15.43
C PRO A 147 -1.42 -2.92 -15.64
N PHE A 148 -1.11 -2.09 -14.64
CA PHE A 148 -1.41 -0.67 -14.70
C PHE A 148 -0.25 0.13 -15.29
N THR A 149 -0.50 0.75 -16.44
CA THR A 149 0.42 1.72 -17.02
C THR A 149 0.67 2.87 -16.06
N VAL A 150 1.94 3.29 -15.95
CA VAL A 150 2.37 4.45 -15.16
C VAL A 150 1.65 5.70 -15.65
N ASN A 151 0.90 6.35 -14.75
CA ASN A 151 0.31 7.67 -14.97
C ASN A 151 1.14 8.74 -14.25
N ASN A 152 1.93 9.48 -15.03
CA ASN A 152 2.77 10.56 -14.51
C ASN A 152 1.96 11.72 -13.92
N ALA A 153 0.69 11.91 -14.31
CA ALA A 153 -0.13 13.02 -13.81
C ALA A 153 -0.45 12.88 -12.30
N ILE A 154 -0.46 11.65 -11.79
CA ILE A 154 -0.65 11.34 -10.36
C ILE A 154 0.62 10.74 -9.74
N LEU A 155 1.76 10.97 -10.39
CA LEU A 155 3.09 10.55 -9.95
C LEU A 155 3.15 9.06 -9.57
N ASP A 156 2.61 8.17 -10.39
CA ASP A 156 2.71 6.74 -10.12
C ASP A 156 4.17 6.29 -9.97
N PRO A 157 4.43 5.25 -9.15
CA PRO A 157 5.75 4.64 -9.10
C PRO A 157 6.06 4.01 -10.46
N ASN A 158 7.23 4.35 -11.01
CA ASN A 158 7.77 3.69 -12.19
C ASN A 158 8.77 2.62 -11.76
N PHE A 159 8.28 1.40 -11.51
CA PHE A 159 9.11 0.28 -11.08
C PHE A 159 10.11 -0.18 -12.15
N GLU A 160 9.85 0.03 -13.45
CA GLU A 160 10.84 -0.27 -14.49
C GLU A 160 12.10 0.57 -14.31
N THR A 161 11.94 1.86 -14.00
CA THR A 161 13.10 2.75 -13.78
C THR A 161 13.70 2.58 -12.39
N PHE A 162 12.86 2.51 -11.35
CA PHE A 162 13.34 2.40 -9.97
C PHE A 162 14.09 1.07 -9.73
N CYS A 163 13.57 -0.04 -10.25
CA CYS A 163 14.15 -1.37 -10.04
C CYS A 163 15.16 -1.80 -11.11
N ALA A 164 15.58 -0.89 -12.00
CA ALA A 164 16.58 -1.20 -13.01
C ALA A 164 17.89 -1.68 -12.35
N GLY A 165 18.27 -2.93 -12.62
CA GLY A 165 19.47 -3.55 -12.03
C GLY A 165 19.33 -4.00 -10.57
N GLN A 166 18.13 -3.95 -10.00
CA GLN A 166 17.82 -4.47 -8.66
C GLN A 166 17.33 -5.93 -8.71
N SER A 167 16.97 -6.50 -7.56
CA SER A 167 16.49 -7.88 -7.50
C SER A 167 15.08 -8.05 -8.10
N ASP A 168 14.68 -9.29 -8.33
CA ASP A 168 13.33 -9.67 -8.77
C ASP A 168 12.22 -9.39 -7.72
N LYS A 169 12.62 -9.01 -6.50
CA LYS A 169 11.74 -8.63 -5.39
C LYS A 169 11.67 -7.12 -5.17
N CYS A 170 12.29 -6.32 -6.04
CA CYS A 170 12.19 -4.87 -5.98
C CYS A 170 10.82 -4.34 -6.44
N ALA A 171 10.28 -4.86 -7.54
CA ALA A 171 9.00 -4.42 -8.09
C ALA A 171 7.83 -5.00 -7.29
N ARG A 172 7.54 -4.40 -6.14
CA ARG A 172 6.46 -4.76 -5.21
C ARG A 172 5.72 -3.53 -4.72
N THR A 173 4.48 -3.71 -4.28
CA THR A 173 3.61 -2.66 -3.74
C THR A 173 4.36 -1.84 -2.69
N TRP A 174 4.32 -0.52 -2.83
CA TRP A 174 4.72 0.36 -1.74
C TRP A 174 3.68 0.32 -0.62
N GLY A 175 4.12 0.05 0.61
CA GLY A 175 3.26 0.25 1.78
C GLY A 175 2.94 1.74 1.91
N VAL A 176 3.99 2.56 2.00
CA VAL A 176 3.89 4.03 2.01
C VAL A 176 4.88 4.61 1.01
N ARG A 177 4.42 5.54 0.17
CA ARG A 177 5.29 6.37 -0.68
C ARG A 177 4.97 7.84 -0.49
N ALA A 178 5.98 8.68 -0.33
CA ALA A 178 5.82 10.13 -0.21
C ALA A 178 6.75 10.86 -1.17
N ILE A 179 6.22 11.84 -1.89
CA ILE A 179 6.91 12.60 -2.93
C ILE A 179 6.69 14.09 -2.67
N ASN A 180 7.78 14.84 -2.50
CA ASN A 180 7.76 16.29 -2.23
C ASN A 180 6.76 16.69 -1.12
N SER A 181 6.55 15.83 -0.14
CA SER A 181 5.52 15.98 0.89
C SER A 181 6.15 16.30 2.24
N LYS A 182 5.46 17.03 3.11
CA LYS A 182 6.01 17.51 4.39
C LYS A 182 4.95 17.54 5.49
N ASP A 183 5.36 17.71 6.74
CA ASP A 183 4.42 17.81 7.87
C ASP A 183 3.46 16.59 7.95
N ILE A 184 4.01 15.39 7.68
CA ILE A 184 3.30 14.12 7.78
C ILE A 184 3.76 13.38 9.03
N LEU A 185 2.83 13.06 9.92
CA LEU A 185 3.07 12.36 11.17
C LEU A 185 2.33 11.02 11.17
N ILE A 186 3.07 9.93 11.30
CA ILE A 186 2.53 8.57 11.33
C ILE A 186 2.84 7.95 12.68
N TYR A 187 1.83 7.93 13.55
CA TYR A 187 1.87 7.33 14.87
C TYR A 187 1.49 5.86 14.78
N GLY A 188 2.52 5.11 14.45
CA GLY A 188 2.53 3.70 14.26
C GLY A 188 2.12 3.32 12.84
N ALA A 189 2.93 2.44 12.26
CA ALA A 189 2.63 1.77 10.99
C ALA A 189 2.96 0.28 11.04
N GLY A 190 2.10 -0.54 10.43
CA GLY A 190 2.26 -1.98 10.32
C GLY A 190 2.21 -2.34 8.85
N LEU A 191 3.38 -2.46 8.22
CA LEU A 191 3.49 -2.57 6.76
C LEU A 191 4.10 -3.93 6.37
N TYR A 192 3.32 -4.82 5.79
CA TYR A 192 3.67 -6.23 5.70
C TYR A 192 3.83 -6.74 4.27
N SER A 193 4.83 -7.60 4.10
CA SER A 193 5.05 -8.39 2.90
C SER A 193 5.13 -9.86 3.29
N PHE A 194 4.08 -10.63 3.00
CA PHE A 194 3.97 -12.01 3.50
C PHE A 194 4.30 -13.08 2.47
N PHE A 195 4.45 -12.70 1.21
CA PHE A 195 4.51 -13.65 0.11
C PHE A 195 5.46 -13.19 -0.99
N ASN A 196 5.94 -14.16 -1.75
CA ASN A 196 6.45 -13.98 -3.10
C ASN A 196 5.76 -15.02 -3.99
N ASN A 197 4.81 -14.60 -4.84
CA ASN A 197 3.95 -15.52 -5.60
C ASN A 197 3.33 -16.62 -4.69
N TYR A 198 2.66 -16.19 -3.61
CA TYR A 198 2.04 -17.06 -2.59
C TYR A 198 2.95 -18.01 -1.79
N ASP A 199 4.26 -18.03 -2.04
CA ASP A 199 5.24 -18.74 -1.21
C ASP A 199 5.67 -17.87 -0.02
N GLN A 200 5.85 -18.48 1.16
CA GLN A 200 6.20 -17.78 2.41
C GLN A 200 7.61 -18.08 2.94
N VAL A 201 8.46 -18.80 2.20
CA VAL A 201 9.86 -19.06 2.59
C VAL A 201 10.59 -17.74 2.89
N CYS A 202 10.27 -16.69 2.15
CA CYS A 202 10.81 -15.35 2.34
C CYS A 202 10.46 -14.70 3.69
N VAL A 203 9.37 -15.11 4.36
CA VAL A 203 8.90 -14.52 5.63
C VAL A 203 9.87 -14.81 6.77
N GLY A 204 10.37 -16.05 6.82
CA GLY A 204 11.39 -16.45 7.80
C GLY A 204 12.77 -15.84 7.49
N GLN A 205 13.02 -15.50 6.23
CA GLN A 205 14.25 -14.85 5.76
C GLN A 205 14.18 -13.32 5.81
N ASN A 206 13.00 -12.77 6.10
CA ASN A 206 12.69 -11.34 6.10
C ASN A 206 13.03 -10.61 4.79
N ASN A 207 12.76 -11.26 3.64
CA ASN A 207 13.15 -10.76 2.32
C ASN A 207 12.08 -11.01 1.23
N CYS A 208 10.79 -10.86 1.55
CA CYS A 208 9.71 -11.02 0.58
C CYS A 208 9.66 -9.89 -0.45
N GLN A 209 10.06 -8.67 -0.04
CA GLN A 209 10.31 -7.55 -0.94
C GLN A 209 11.57 -6.76 -0.55
N ASP A 210 12.09 -5.94 -1.46
CA ASP A 210 13.31 -5.18 -1.18
C ASP A 210 13.03 -3.88 -0.41
N HIS A 211 11.90 -3.22 -0.65
CA HIS A 211 11.61 -1.89 -0.10
C HIS A 211 10.13 -1.75 0.30
N MET A 212 9.84 -1.14 1.46
CA MET A 212 8.47 -0.98 1.97
C MET A 212 7.99 0.48 2.01
N VAL A 213 8.86 1.39 2.46
CA VAL A 213 8.60 2.83 2.49
C VAL A 213 9.55 3.56 1.53
N SER A 214 9.01 4.41 0.66
CA SER A 214 9.80 5.32 -0.20
C SER A 214 9.54 6.78 0.18
N LEU A 215 10.59 7.51 0.56
CA LEU A 215 10.56 8.94 0.82
C LEU A 215 11.40 9.67 -0.23
N GLU A 216 10.74 10.42 -1.10
CA GLU A 216 11.33 11.15 -2.22
C GLU A 216 11.19 12.65 -1.93
N ASN A 217 12.29 13.30 -1.54
CA ASN A 217 12.33 14.71 -1.10
C ASN A 217 11.20 15.06 -0.11
N SER A 218 10.97 14.21 0.88
CA SER A 218 9.81 14.33 1.79
C SER A 218 10.19 14.30 3.28
N ASP A 219 9.52 15.11 4.09
CA ASP A 219 9.59 15.09 5.56
C ASP A 219 8.40 14.31 6.12
N VAL A 220 8.62 13.03 6.40
CA VAL A 220 7.66 12.13 7.03
C VAL A 220 8.28 11.60 8.32
N LYS A 221 7.55 11.72 9.43
CA LYS A 221 7.97 11.21 10.73
C LYS A 221 7.15 10.00 11.11
N PHE A 222 7.84 8.90 11.35
CA PHE A 222 7.21 7.67 11.85
C PHE A 222 7.55 7.47 13.32
N PHE A 223 6.53 7.17 14.12
CA PHE A 223 6.68 6.77 15.52
C PHE A 223 6.19 5.32 15.63
N GLY A 224 7.08 4.36 15.85
CA GLY A 224 6.72 2.94 15.88
C GLY A 224 6.39 2.36 14.50
N LEU A 225 7.28 2.54 13.54
CA LEU A 225 7.20 1.89 12.23
C LEU A 225 7.60 0.42 12.36
N SER A 226 6.66 -0.49 12.14
CA SER A 226 6.92 -1.91 12.00
C SER A 226 6.73 -2.35 10.56
N THR A 227 7.73 -3.04 10.01
CA THR A 227 7.62 -3.69 8.70
C THR A 227 7.85 -5.19 8.83
N LYS A 228 7.25 -5.97 7.94
CA LYS A 228 7.52 -7.41 7.86
C LYS A 228 8.10 -7.80 6.51
N ALA A 229 9.26 -8.45 6.56
CA ALA A 229 9.94 -9.10 5.46
C ALA A 229 10.19 -8.20 4.24
N SER A 230 10.54 -6.94 4.52
CA SER A 230 11.11 -6.02 3.54
C SER A 230 12.55 -5.73 3.92
N VAL A 231 13.51 -5.95 3.02
CA VAL A 231 14.94 -5.75 3.32
C VAL A 231 15.21 -4.34 3.83
N ASN A 232 14.72 -3.34 3.09
CA ASN A 232 14.70 -1.95 3.51
C ASN A 232 13.32 -1.63 4.11
N MET A 233 13.30 -1.28 5.39
CA MET A 233 12.10 -0.74 6.04
C MET A 233 11.77 0.64 5.45
N VAL A 234 12.80 1.49 5.31
CA VAL A 234 12.70 2.84 4.74
C VAL A 234 13.80 3.06 3.71
N THR A 235 13.40 3.61 2.56
CA THR A 235 14.27 4.10 1.49
C THR A 235 14.09 5.61 1.36
N VAL A 236 15.18 6.37 1.42
CA VAL A 236 15.18 7.83 1.26
C VAL A 236 15.96 8.17 0.00
N ASN A 237 15.31 8.86 -0.95
CA ASN A 237 15.91 9.29 -2.21
C ASN A 237 16.68 8.16 -2.94
N GLY A 238 16.05 6.99 -3.00
CA GLY A 238 16.60 5.80 -3.66
C GLY A 238 17.64 5.02 -2.87
N LYS A 239 17.93 5.39 -1.62
CA LYS A 239 18.91 4.69 -0.76
C LYS A 239 18.25 4.12 0.48
N GLY A 240 18.54 2.86 0.81
CA GLY A 240 18.13 2.25 2.07
C GLY A 240 18.63 3.05 3.26
N ALA A 241 17.72 3.43 4.16
CA ALA A 241 17.99 4.27 5.33
C ALA A 241 17.75 3.54 6.67
N ALA A 242 16.85 2.55 6.68
CA ALA A 242 16.63 1.66 7.81
C ALA A 242 16.40 0.24 7.30
N LEU A 243 17.19 -0.72 7.77
CA LEU A 243 17.13 -2.12 7.35
C LEU A 243 16.36 -2.97 8.36
N ASP A 244 15.66 -4.00 7.89
CA ASP A 244 14.99 -4.98 8.77
C ASP A 244 16.01 -5.67 9.69
N SER A 245 17.19 -6.01 9.16
CA SER A 245 18.27 -6.70 9.88
C SER A 245 18.72 -5.97 11.14
N ASP A 246 18.64 -4.63 11.14
CA ASP A 246 19.15 -3.79 12.22
C ASP A 246 18.08 -3.51 13.28
N ASN A 247 16.83 -3.87 13.01
CA ASN A 247 15.66 -3.48 13.80
C ASN A 247 14.75 -4.67 14.16
N ARG A 248 15.29 -5.89 14.16
CA ARG A 248 14.53 -7.13 14.43
C ARG A 248 13.75 -7.06 15.75
N ASN A 249 12.47 -7.39 15.69
CA ASN A 249 11.58 -7.58 16.83
C ASN A 249 11.10 -9.05 16.87
N ASN A 250 10.12 -9.36 17.71
CA ASN A 250 9.58 -10.71 17.92
C ASN A 250 9.02 -11.37 16.64
N PHE A 251 8.61 -10.59 15.65
CA PHE A 251 8.15 -11.08 14.34
C PHE A 251 8.53 -10.12 13.21
N CYS A 252 8.06 -8.87 13.29
CA CYS A 252 8.44 -7.75 12.42
C CYS A 252 9.84 -7.23 12.74
N ALA A 253 10.33 -6.28 11.95
CA ALA A 253 11.32 -5.31 12.39
C ALA A 253 10.60 -4.01 12.83
N THR A 254 11.16 -3.25 13.77
CA THR A 254 10.54 -2.04 14.32
C THR A 254 11.54 -0.91 14.52
N VAL A 255 11.28 0.25 13.91
CA VAL A 255 11.95 1.51 14.19
C VAL A 255 11.07 2.34 15.13
N ALA A 256 11.58 2.68 16.31
CA ALA A 256 10.82 3.43 17.32
C ALA A 256 10.51 4.87 16.86
N LEU A 257 11.48 5.54 16.24
CA LEU A 257 11.33 6.86 15.64
C LEU A 257 12.17 6.91 14.37
N PHE A 258 11.55 7.23 13.24
CA PHE A 258 12.24 7.58 12.01
C PHE A 258 11.92 9.03 11.64
N GLN A 259 12.98 9.80 11.37
CA GLN A 259 12.88 11.14 10.83
C GLN A 259 13.88 11.23 9.67
N ALA A 260 13.39 11.57 8.48
CA ALA A 260 14.28 11.73 7.33
C ALA A 260 15.28 12.88 7.58
N PRO A 261 16.56 12.71 7.24
CA PRO A 261 17.50 13.83 7.21
C PRO A 261 17.07 14.80 6.11
N LEU A 262 16.88 16.08 6.46
CA LEU A 262 16.60 17.17 5.52
C LEU A 262 17.76 17.39 4.54
#